data_AF-A0A7S3T9R3-F1
#
_entry.id   AF-A0A7S3T9R3-F1
#
_cell.length_a   1.000
_cell.length_b   1.000
_cell.length_c   1.000
_cell.angle_alpha   90.00
_cell.angle_beta   90.00
_cell.angle_gamma   90.00
#
_symmetry.space_group_name_H-M   'P 1'
#
loop_
_entity.id
_entity.type
_entity.pdbx_description
1 polymer ?
#
loop_
_entity_poly.entity_id
_entity_poly.type
_entity_poly.pdbx_seq_one_letter_code
_entity_poly.pdbx_strand_id
1 'polypeptide(L)'
;QGFFTSALQAHARRYKLPIDMLRFAAEVMPYEGLADTPAPPDNGTYIHGMVMEGARFEVTRNAMAESRVGELFAPMNVVWLKPGDLNEARPAGWDDCPFYKTNVRAGTLSTTGHSTNRVCNF
;
A
#
# COMPACT_ATOMS: atom_id res chain seq x y z
N GLN A 1 -3.37 -9.87 8.60
CA GLN A 1 -2.70 -8.68 9.15
C GLN A 1 -1.25 -8.97 9.53
N GLY A 2 -0.91 -10.21 9.92
CA GLY A 2 0.45 -10.59 10.35
C GLY A 2 1.59 -10.16 9.42
N PHE A 3 1.45 -10.23 8.09
CA PHE A 3 2.50 -9.83 7.14
C PHE A 3 3.00 -8.39 7.32
N PHE A 4 2.08 -7.42 7.40
CA PHE A 4 2.41 -6.01 7.54
C PHE A 4 3.10 -5.74 8.87
N THR A 5 2.54 -6.29 9.95
CA THR A 5 3.12 -6.19 11.29
C THR A 5 4.49 -6.85 11.35
N SER A 6 4.69 -8.03 10.74
CA SER A 6 5.99 -8.70 10.72
C SER A 6 7.04 -7.92 9.95
N ALA A 7 6.65 -7.25 8.87
CA ALA A 7 7.56 -6.40 8.10
C ALA A 7 8.01 -5.16 8.91
N LEU A 8 7.09 -4.49 9.61
CA LEU A 8 7.44 -3.40 10.52
C LEU A 8 8.29 -3.88 11.70
N GLN A 9 7.97 -5.05 12.29
CA GLN A 9 8.77 -5.65 13.36
C GLN A 9 10.19 -5.98 12.91
N ALA A 10 10.36 -6.53 11.71
CA ALA A 10 11.68 -6.83 11.15
C ALA A 10 12.51 -5.55 10.98
N HIS A 11 11.89 -4.49 10.44
CA HIS A 11 12.52 -3.18 10.31
C HIS A 11 12.88 -2.56 11.67
N ALA A 12 11.92 -2.53 12.61
CA ALA A 12 12.11 -2.03 13.97
C ALA A 12 13.29 -2.72 14.67
N ARG A 13 13.39 -4.05 14.55
CA ARG A 13 14.50 -4.83 15.13
C ARG A 13 15.83 -4.53 14.46
N ARG A 14 15.87 -4.41 13.13
CA ARG A 14 17.10 -4.11 12.37
C ARG A 14 17.66 -2.73 12.73
N TYR A 15 16.80 -1.74 12.89
CA TYR A 15 17.19 -0.35 13.14
C TYR A 15 17.08 0.09 14.60
N LYS A 16 16.69 -0.81 15.51
CA LYS A 16 16.46 -0.54 16.95
C LYS A 16 15.50 0.63 17.19
N LEU A 17 14.43 0.68 16.39
CA LEU A 17 13.39 1.70 16.48
C LEU A 17 12.16 1.16 17.23
N PRO A 18 11.42 1.99 17.97
CA PRO A 18 10.12 1.61 18.52
C PRO A 18 9.13 1.33 17.38
N ILE A 19 8.46 0.17 17.42
CA ILE A 19 7.49 -0.19 16.37
C ILE A 19 6.30 0.78 16.28
N ASP A 20 5.89 1.35 17.42
CA ASP A 20 4.76 2.28 17.49
C ASP A 20 5.04 3.63 16.80
N MET A 21 6.30 3.89 16.48
CA MET A 21 6.75 5.07 15.73
C MET A 21 6.91 4.78 14.24
N LEU A 22 6.53 3.59 13.77
CA LEU A 22 6.68 3.19 12.36
C LEU A 22 5.33 3.09 11.64
N ARG A 23 5.32 3.53 10.39
CA ARG A 23 4.24 3.30 9.43
C ARG A 23 4.80 2.91 8.07
N PHE A 24 3.93 2.43 7.18
CA PHE A 24 4.31 2.30 5.77
C PHE A 24 4.08 3.61 5.03
N ALA A 25 5.07 4.03 4.27
CA ALA A 25 4.88 4.86 3.09
C ALA A 25 4.79 3.93 1.87
N ALA A 26 3.81 4.16 1.01
CA ALA A 26 3.62 3.38 -0.21
C ALA A 26 4.07 4.21 -1.42
N GLU A 27 4.93 3.63 -2.24
CA GLU A 27 5.37 4.25 -3.49
C GLU A 27 5.08 3.30 -4.65
N VAL A 28 4.43 3.82 -5.68
CA VAL A 28 4.13 3.01 -6.87
C VAL A 28 5.39 2.93 -7.73
N MET A 29 5.80 1.71 -8.05
CA MET A 29 6.96 1.43 -8.87
C MET A 29 6.55 1.25 -10.33
N PRO A 30 7.43 1.51 -11.31
CA PRO A 30 7.13 1.33 -12.73
C PRO A 30 7.19 -0.15 -13.16
N TYR A 31 6.79 -1.08 -12.28
CA TYR A 31 6.77 -2.51 -12.54
C TYR A 31 5.33 -3.01 -12.53
N GLU A 32 4.95 -3.85 -13.48
CA GLU A 32 3.60 -4.41 -13.61
C GLU A 32 3.45 -5.71 -12.80
N GLY A 33 4.53 -6.47 -12.57
CA GLY A 33 4.47 -7.74 -11.88
C GLY A 33 5.79 -8.22 -11.30
N LEU A 34 5.86 -9.52 -11.02
CA LEU A 34 7.05 -10.13 -10.40
C LEU A 34 8.21 -10.29 -11.39
N ALA A 35 7.90 -10.44 -12.69
CA ALA A 35 8.91 -10.72 -13.72
C ALA A 35 9.84 -9.54 -13.99
N ASP A 36 9.34 -8.32 -13.78
CA ASP A 36 10.02 -7.04 -13.99
C ASP A 36 10.40 -6.34 -12.68
N THR A 37 9.99 -6.90 -11.54
CA THR A 37 10.46 -6.43 -10.23
C THR A 37 11.92 -6.86 -10.01
N PRO A 38 12.81 -5.96 -9.58
CA PRO A 38 14.20 -6.29 -9.29
C PRO A 38 14.33 -7.16 -8.02
N ALA A 39 15.58 -7.37 -7.59
CA ALA A 39 15.83 -7.99 -6.29
C ALA A 39 15.09 -7.26 -5.15
N PRO A 40 14.81 -7.95 -4.02
CA PRO A 40 14.15 -7.36 -2.87
C PRO A 40 14.82 -6.04 -2.43
N PRO A 41 14.04 -5.03 -2.02
CA PRO A 41 14.60 -3.73 -1.65
C PRO A 41 15.38 -3.87 -0.33
N ASP A 42 16.39 -3.01 -0.14
CA ASP A 42 17.17 -3.01 1.10
C ASP A 42 16.30 -2.76 2.34
N ASN A 43 15.26 -1.93 2.19
CA ASN A 43 14.29 -1.61 3.22
C ASN A 43 12.87 -1.72 2.69
N GLY A 44 12.02 -2.42 3.45
CA GLY A 44 10.61 -2.58 3.12
C GLY A 44 10.34 -3.81 2.26
N THR A 45 9.22 -3.80 1.56
CA THR A 45 8.79 -4.94 0.76
C THR A 45 8.00 -4.49 -0.46
N TYR A 46 8.12 -5.23 -1.56
CA TYR A 46 7.27 -5.03 -2.73
C TYR A 46 5.99 -5.86 -2.59
N ILE A 47 4.86 -5.28 -2.95
CA ILE A 47 3.57 -5.96 -3.09
C ILE A 47 3.05 -5.80 -4.50
N HIS A 48 2.42 -6.84 -5.04
CA HIS A 48 1.92 -6.87 -6.42
C HIS A 48 0.56 -7.58 -6.48
N GLY A 49 -0.10 -7.49 -7.65
CA GLY A 49 -1.40 -8.14 -7.89
C GLY A 49 -2.58 -7.41 -7.25
N MET A 50 -2.41 -6.12 -6.96
CA MET A 50 -3.49 -5.27 -6.46
C MET A 50 -4.34 -4.78 -7.63
N VAL A 51 -5.61 -4.50 -7.34
CA VAL A 51 -6.54 -3.89 -8.28
C VAL A 51 -7.22 -2.70 -7.63
N MET A 52 -7.60 -1.75 -8.46
CA MET A 52 -8.25 -0.51 -8.07
C MET A 52 -9.65 -0.45 -8.66
N GLU A 53 -10.60 0.01 -7.87
CA GLU A 53 -12.01 0.12 -8.26
C GLU A 53 -12.40 1.60 -8.31
N GLY A 54 -12.99 2.04 -9.43
CA GLY A 54 -13.42 3.42 -9.65
C GLY A 54 -12.29 4.40 -9.98
N ALA A 55 -11.05 3.94 -10.05
CA ALA A 55 -9.89 4.68 -10.50
C ALA A 55 -8.85 3.74 -11.12
N ARG A 56 -7.86 4.32 -11.79
CA ARG A 56 -6.67 3.64 -12.30
C ARG A 56 -5.44 4.42 -11.89
N PHE A 57 -4.30 3.74 -11.83
CA PHE A 57 -3.02 4.43 -11.74
C PHE A 57 -2.41 4.62 -13.13
N GLU A 58 -2.03 5.85 -13.44
CA GLU A 58 -1.42 6.22 -14.71
C GLU A 58 0.10 6.35 -14.55
N VAL A 59 0.83 5.29 -14.92
CA VAL A 59 2.30 5.19 -14.75
C VAL A 59 3.04 6.34 -15.42
N THR A 60 2.60 6.76 -16.61
CA THR A 60 3.23 7.86 -17.37
C THR A 60 3.17 9.20 -16.64
N ARG A 61 2.13 9.44 -15.83
CA ARG A 61 1.96 10.68 -15.05
C ARG A 61 2.29 10.48 -13.57
N ASN A 62 2.61 9.25 -13.18
CA ASN A 62 2.81 8.84 -11.79
C ASN A 62 1.68 9.32 -10.87
N ALA A 63 0.43 9.19 -11.33
CA ALA A 63 -0.73 9.79 -10.68
C ALA A 63 -1.99 8.94 -10.84
N MET A 64 -2.93 9.15 -9.93
CA MET A 64 -4.27 8.59 -10.00
C MET A 64 -5.05 9.23 -11.15
N ALA A 65 -5.87 8.44 -11.83
CA ALA A 65 -6.74 8.90 -12.89
C ALA A 65 -8.06 8.11 -12.88
N GLU A 66 -9.10 8.61 -13.54
CA GLU A 66 -10.41 7.93 -13.58
C GLU A 66 -10.33 6.54 -14.22
N SER A 67 -11.21 5.60 -13.86
CA SER A 67 -11.24 4.32 -14.59
C SER A 67 -11.70 4.53 -16.04
N ARG A 68 -11.30 3.62 -16.95
CA ARG A 68 -11.79 3.65 -18.34
C ARG A 68 -13.26 3.22 -18.39
N VAL A 69 -13.98 3.62 -19.43
CA VAL A 69 -15.36 3.19 -19.64
C VAL A 69 -15.42 1.66 -19.73
N GLY A 70 -16.22 1.04 -18.85
CA GLY A 70 -16.35 -0.43 -18.76
C GLY A 70 -15.28 -1.12 -17.91
N GLU A 71 -14.31 -0.39 -17.36
CA GLU A 71 -13.27 -0.92 -16.48
C GLU A 71 -13.74 -0.87 -15.02
N LEU A 72 -14.23 -2.00 -14.50
CA LEU A 72 -14.63 -2.13 -13.10
C LEU A 72 -13.42 -2.20 -12.15
N PHE A 73 -12.38 -2.91 -12.58
CA PHE A 73 -11.15 -3.11 -11.82
C PHE A 73 -9.94 -2.84 -12.71
N ALA A 74 -9.17 -1.80 -12.39
CA ALA A 74 -7.92 -1.50 -13.06
C ALA A 74 -6.75 -2.19 -12.32
N PRO A 75 -5.81 -2.85 -13.02
CA PRO A 75 -4.62 -3.39 -12.38
C PRO A 75 -3.75 -2.26 -11.81
N MET A 76 -3.15 -2.50 -10.66
CA MET A 76 -2.16 -1.60 -10.05
C MET A 76 -0.76 -2.15 -10.27
N ASN A 77 0.18 -1.26 -10.55
CA ASN A 77 1.60 -1.56 -10.55
C ASN A 77 2.09 -2.01 -9.16
N VAL A 78 3.28 -2.57 -9.12
CA VAL A 78 3.97 -2.97 -7.89
C VAL A 78 4.10 -1.78 -6.96
N VAL A 79 3.72 -1.95 -5.70
CA VAL A 79 3.86 -0.92 -4.67
C VAL A 79 5.00 -1.31 -3.74
N TRP A 80 5.92 -0.38 -3.52
CA TRP A 80 6.94 -0.49 -2.50
C TRP A 80 6.42 0.04 -1.17
N LEU A 81 6.30 -0.86 -0.20
CA LEU A 81 6.00 -0.53 1.18
C LEU A 81 7.29 -0.23 1.94
N LYS A 82 7.57 1.05 2.17
CA LYS A 82 8.73 1.54 2.92
C LYS A 82 8.34 1.77 4.38
N PRO A 83 8.93 1.07 5.35
CA PRO A 83 8.83 1.47 6.75
C PRO A 83 9.46 2.85 6.93
N GLY A 84 8.69 3.80 7.46
CA GLY A 84 9.12 5.18 7.73
C GLY A 84 8.60 5.65 9.09
N ASP A 85 9.00 6.85 9.49
CA ASP A 85 8.57 7.45 10.76
C ASP A 85 7.10 7.86 10.67
N LEU A 86 6.33 7.55 11.72
CA LEU A 86 4.95 7.96 11.87
C LEU A 86 4.78 9.49 11.82
N ASN A 87 5.78 10.23 12.29
CA ASN A 87 5.77 11.70 12.39
C ASN A 87 6.34 12.40 11.16
N GLU A 88 6.84 11.65 10.18
CA GLU A 88 7.35 12.25 8.95
C GLU A 88 6.20 12.97 8.22
N ALA A 89 6.44 14.20 7.77
CA ALA A 89 5.44 14.95 7.03
C ALA A 89 5.13 14.22 5.72
N ARG A 90 3.83 14.01 5.43
CA ARG A 90 3.42 13.44 4.15
C ARG A 90 3.78 14.45 3.04
N PRO A 91 4.47 14.04 1.96
CA PRO A 91 4.77 14.96 0.87
C PRO A 91 3.50 15.55 0.27
N ALA A 92 3.56 16.80 -0.16
CA ALA A 92 2.43 17.44 -0.83
C ALA A 92 2.07 16.68 -2.12
N GLY A 93 0.77 16.48 -2.37
CA GLY A 93 0.26 15.77 -3.56
C GLY A 93 0.10 14.26 -3.40
N TRP A 94 0.25 13.71 -2.19
CA TRP A 94 -0.02 12.30 -1.90
C TRP A 94 -1.46 12.10 -1.41
N ASP A 95 -2.25 11.33 -2.15
CA ASP A 95 -3.61 10.98 -1.78
C ASP A 95 -3.67 9.86 -0.75
N ASP A 96 -4.62 9.92 0.19
CA ASP A 96 -4.91 8.81 1.10
C ASP A 96 -5.73 7.75 0.35
N CYS A 97 -5.12 6.59 0.07
CA CYS A 97 -5.76 5.48 -0.62
C CYS A 97 -6.02 4.32 0.37
N PRO A 98 -7.28 4.03 0.73
CA PRO A 98 -7.57 2.92 1.63
C PRO A 98 -7.35 1.58 0.94
N PHE A 99 -6.50 0.73 1.53
CA PHE A 99 -6.20 -0.60 1.02
C PHE A 99 -7.04 -1.68 1.72
N TYR A 100 -7.69 -2.54 0.93
CA TYR A 100 -8.58 -3.60 1.42
C TYR A 100 -8.11 -4.98 0.98
N LYS A 101 -8.37 -6.01 1.81
CA LYS A 101 -8.06 -7.42 1.47
C LYS A 101 -9.01 -8.01 0.44
N THR A 102 -10.25 -7.52 0.40
CA THR A 102 -11.34 -8.05 -0.42
C THR A 102 -12.11 -6.90 -1.04
N ASN A 103 -12.66 -7.13 -2.23
CA ASN A 103 -13.48 -6.14 -2.95
C ASN A 103 -14.77 -5.82 -2.19
N VAL A 104 -15.27 -6.76 -1.40
CA VAL A 104 -16.40 -6.52 -0.51
C VAL A 104 -15.92 -5.63 0.64
N ARG A 105 -16.14 -4.32 0.50
CA ARG A 105 -15.87 -3.31 1.55
C ARG A 105 -16.76 -3.47 2.79
N ALA A 106 -17.53 -4.57 2.88
CA ALA A 106 -18.30 -4.98 4.04
C ALA A 106 -17.59 -6.11 4.79
N GLY A 107 -17.32 -5.88 6.06
CA GLY A 107 -16.86 -6.87 7.03
C GLY A 107 -17.41 -6.51 8.40
N THR A 108 -17.49 -7.48 9.31
CA THR A 108 -18.00 -7.25 10.67
C THR A 108 -17.23 -6.09 11.31
N LEU A 109 -17.97 -5.11 11.84
CA LEU A 109 -17.41 -3.92 12.49
C LEU A 109 -16.43 -4.39 13.57
N SER A 110 -15.15 -4.02 13.46
CA SER A 110 -14.24 -4.09 14.59
C SER A 110 -14.63 -2.99 15.59
N THR A 111 -14.30 -3.14 16.88
CA THR A 111 -14.62 -2.22 18.00
C THR A 111 -14.20 -0.75 17.79
N THR A 112 -13.58 -0.42 16.65
CA THR A 112 -13.17 0.92 16.23
C THR A 112 -14.00 1.52 15.08
N GLY A 113 -15.08 0.86 14.63
CA GLY A 113 -15.98 1.38 13.59
C GLY A 113 -15.49 1.20 12.14
N HIS A 114 -14.31 0.59 11.93
CA HIS A 114 -13.78 0.29 10.61
C HIS A 114 -13.95 -1.18 10.22
N SER A 115 -14.17 -1.44 8.91
CA SER A 115 -14.28 -2.78 8.33
C SER A 115 -13.01 -3.60 8.58
N THR A 116 -13.18 -4.85 9.01
CA THR A 116 -12.10 -5.85 9.19
C THR A 116 -11.32 -6.19 7.91
N ASN A 117 -11.85 -5.77 6.75
CA ASN A 117 -11.19 -5.89 5.45
C ASN A 117 -10.23 -4.73 5.15
N ARG A 118 -10.33 -3.59 5.85
CA ARG A 118 -9.35 -2.49 5.73
C ARG A 118 -8.02 -2.91 6.37
N VAL A 119 -6.95 -2.76 5.61
CA VAL A 119 -5.61 -3.17 6.04
C VAL A 119 -4.82 -1.97 6.56
N CYS A 120 -4.72 -0.93 5.73
CA CYS A 120 -4.01 0.31 6.01
C CYS A 120 -4.43 1.38 4.99
N ASN A 121 -4.06 2.63 5.24
CA ASN A 121 -4.07 3.65 4.20
C ASN A 121 -2.66 3.72 3.62
N PHE A 122 -2.59 3.79 2.30
CA PHE A 122 -1.40 4.14 1.55
C PHE A 122 -1.43 5.61 1.20
#